data_AF-A0A7X9JLZ3-F1
#
_entry.id   AF-A0A7X9JLZ3-F1
#
_cell.length_a   1.000
_cell.length_b   1.000
_cell.length_c   1.000
_cell.angle_alpha   90.00
_cell.angle_beta   90.00
_cell.angle_gamma   90.00
#
_symmetry.space_group_name_H-M   'P 1'
#
loop_
_entity.id
_entity.type
_entity.pdbx_description
1 polymer ?
#
loop_
_entity_poly.entity_id
_entity_poly.type
_entity_poly.pdbx_seq_one_letter_code
_entity_poly.pdbx_strand_id
1 'polypeptide(L)'
;NLSFDSRKLASDTLSYLFDGIDLYNKERNVAIQEGYNVAQKSLAKILDDYKDKFSIKDFCDYFFEKVTILRVLVPKDTDLNHYFEIMNTRGEQLEKHEILKAKMLEILGDDNLKYAFNLIWEATSNMEKYVQYGFSVAQRDELFGKNNWNNIVSKEDVYRKLQIPPTNQTSEKSQTILDILKAKAEPVSDNSSTTEESPDRFNTIINFSNFLLHVLRIQVNQDKSITDEKIKNVPLDDKQLLELFEQFLKKTEDKLGKNKEFVKQFGYNLLKAKFYFDKYIIKREFTNVTDHWSLKRLKWNEGNKGTYVNTFDADNAESNEGLNREILMLLSMFHVSSPALSYKHWLNASLKFVLEYSGTNLANDYKTYLENLAKAFLYDRFLAKHPIDYFDIIYKNNGIPQNTIKEIDINKLHQGTAVENFIFNYLDYLLWQDYRAKINNEQAFTDNRVKDFEYTFRSSVEHYYPQHPIDENLILNGKDAKWLNNFGNLCLISSNKNSRLSNFMPAAKKDF
;
A
#
# COMPACT_ATOMS: atom_id res chain seq x y z
N ASN A 1 -20.19 -0.29 31.06
CA ASN A 1 -20.09 0.41 29.77
C ASN A 1 -18.77 1.18 29.73
N LEU A 2 -18.18 1.40 28.56
CA LEU A 2 -16.93 2.18 28.45
C LEU A 2 -17.20 3.66 28.68
N SER A 3 -16.36 4.33 29.47
CA SER A 3 -16.46 5.77 29.75
C SER A 3 -15.08 6.38 29.94
N PHE A 4 -14.99 7.69 29.72
CA PHE A 4 -13.81 8.49 29.98
C PHE A 4 -14.08 9.43 31.15
N ASP A 5 -13.17 9.51 32.11
CA ASP A 5 -13.33 10.37 33.30
C ASP A 5 -13.43 11.86 32.94
N SER A 6 -12.67 12.31 31.93
CA SER A 6 -12.59 13.74 31.57
C SER A 6 -13.22 14.08 30.21
N ARG A 7 -13.73 13.12 29.44
CA ARG A 7 -14.28 13.34 28.10
C ARG A 7 -15.77 13.02 28.08
N LYS A 8 -16.58 13.95 28.59
CA LYS A 8 -18.04 13.77 28.74
C LYS A 8 -18.73 13.48 27.40
N LEU A 9 -18.47 14.29 26.37
CA LEU A 9 -19.03 14.10 25.02
C LEU A 9 -18.74 12.70 24.44
N ALA A 10 -17.52 12.20 24.64
CA ALA A 10 -17.12 10.87 24.18
C ALA A 10 -17.87 9.75 24.95
N SER A 11 -18.00 9.91 26.27
CA SER A 11 -18.73 8.96 27.13
C SER A 11 -20.22 8.92 26.79
N ASP A 12 -20.84 10.09 26.59
CA ASP A 12 -22.24 10.19 26.22
C ASP A 12 -22.48 9.51 24.86
N THR A 13 -21.59 9.75 23.88
CA THR A 13 -21.66 9.11 22.55
C THR A 13 -21.58 7.58 22.65
N LEU A 14 -20.66 7.04 23.45
CA LEU A 14 -20.53 5.59 23.66
C LEU A 14 -21.78 5.00 24.31
N SER A 15 -22.38 5.70 25.28
CA SER A 15 -23.63 5.25 25.90
C SER A 15 -24.77 5.23 24.89
N TYR A 16 -24.95 6.31 24.12
CA TYR A 16 -25.99 6.38 23.09
C TYR A 16 -25.87 5.23 22.07
N LEU A 17 -24.65 4.92 21.62
CA LEU A 17 -24.40 3.80 20.71
C LEU A 17 -24.74 2.44 21.34
N PHE A 18 -24.35 2.23 22.61
CA PHE A 18 -24.65 0.99 23.32
C PHE A 18 -26.15 0.77 23.53
N ASP A 19 -26.87 1.85 23.84
CA ASP A 19 -28.33 1.82 24.09
C ASP A 19 -29.16 1.82 22.80
N GLY A 20 -28.52 1.90 21.62
CA GLY A 20 -29.19 1.96 20.32
C GLY A 20 -29.96 3.26 20.10
N ILE A 21 -29.58 4.34 20.80
CA ILE A 21 -30.24 5.64 20.70
C ILE A 21 -29.77 6.37 19.44
N ASP A 22 -30.72 6.90 18.67
CA ASP A 22 -30.40 7.72 17.51
C ASP A 22 -29.67 9.01 17.92
N LEU A 23 -28.55 9.25 17.25
CA LEU A 23 -27.63 10.35 17.47
C LEU A 23 -27.96 11.59 16.62
N TYR A 24 -29.03 11.56 15.83
CA TYR A 24 -29.38 12.60 14.86
C TYR A 24 -29.39 14.03 15.43
N ASN A 25 -29.98 14.23 16.61
CA ASN A 25 -30.14 15.54 17.26
C ASN A 25 -29.29 15.73 18.52
N LYS A 26 -28.27 14.88 18.73
CA LYS A 26 -27.45 14.92 19.96
C LYS A 26 -26.04 15.40 19.66
N GLU A 27 -25.49 16.21 20.56
CA GLU A 27 -24.05 16.45 20.58
C GLU A 27 -23.31 15.12 20.71
N ARG A 28 -22.37 14.89 19.82
CA ARG A 28 -21.65 13.61 19.73
C ARG A 28 -20.21 13.80 19.32
N ASN A 29 -19.38 12.85 19.73
CA ASN A 29 -18.03 12.71 19.21
C ASN A 29 -18.10 12.00 17.86
N VAL A 30 -17.97 12.77 16.79
CA VAL A 30 -18.05 12.31 15.40
C VAL A 30 -17.08 11.15 15.12
N ALA A 31 -15.83 11.25 15.58
CA ALA A 31 -14.82 10.23 15.33
C ALA A 31 -15.18 8.87 15.95
N ILE A 32 -15.79 8.88 17.15
CA ILE A 32 -16.25 7.64 17.81
C ILE A 32 -17.40 7.00 17.02
N GLN A 33 -18.38 7.80 16.59
CA GLN A 33 -19.50 7.29 15.81
C GLN A 33 -19.06 6.74 14.45
N GLU A 34 -18.17 7.45 13.75
CA GLU A 34 -17.60 6.97 12.49
C GLU A 34 -16.83 5.66 12.71
N GLY A 35 -16.00 5.58 13.75
CA GLY A 35 -15.30 4.36 14.12
C GLY A 35 -16.25 3.19 14.38
N TYR A 36 -17.36 3.43 15.08
CA TYR A 36 -18.40 2.43 15.32
C TYR A 36 -19.06 1.96 14.01
N ASN A 37 -19.45 2.88 13.13
CA ASN A 37 -20.07 2.55 11.84
C ASN A 37 -19.12 1.75 10.93
N VAL A 38 -17.84 2.12 10.91
CA VAL A 38 -16.79 1.39 10.18
C VAL A 38 -16.63 -0.03 10.75
N ALA A 39 -16.61 -0.18 12.08
CA ALA A 39 -16.52 -1.47 12.72
C ALA A 39 -17.74 -2.36 12.41
N GLN A 40 -18.94 -1.79 12.46
CA GLN A 40 -20.18 -2.50 12.13
C GLN A 40 -20.20 -2.95 10.66
N LYS A 41 -19.85 -2.06 9.71
CA LYS A 41 -19.78 -2.40 8.27
C LYS A 41 -18.73 -3.48 8.01
N SER A 42 -17.55 -3.36 8.64
CA SER A 42 -16.47 -4.33 8.48
C SER A 42 -16.84 -5.69 9.06
N LEU A 43 -17.45 -5.73 10.24
CA LEU A 43 -17.91 -6.97 10.87
C LEU A 43 -18.98 -7.66 10.01
N ALA A 44 -19.96 -6.90 9.50
CA ALA A 44 -20.99 -7.45 8.63
C ALA A 44 -20.39 -8.07 7.35
N LYS A 45 -19.43 -7.38 6.72
CA LYS A 45 -18.73 -7.87 5.53
C LYS A 45 -17.94 -9.15 5.81
N ILE A 46 -17.17 -9.18 6.90
CA ILE A 46 -16.40 -10.37 7.31
C ILE A 46 -17.35 -11.55 7.56
N LEU A 47 -18.47 -11.33 8.25
CA LEU A 47 -19.43 -12.40 8.51
C LEU A 47 -20.10 -12.93 7.25
N ASP A 48 -20.32 -12.09 6.23
CA ASP A 48 -20.87 -12.54 4.94
C ASP A 48 -19.83 -13.30 4.10
N ASP A 49 -18.59 -12.79 4.03
CA ASP A 49 -17.48 -13.42 3.30
C ASP A 49 -17.12 -14.82 3.86
N TYR A 50 -17.35 -15.05 5.16
CA TYR A 50 -17.02 -16.30 5.87
C TYR A 50 -18.23 -17.02 6.48
N LYS A 51 -19.45 -16.76 5.99
CA LYS A 51 -20.72 -17.22 6.60
C LYS A 51 -20.78 -18.73 6.90
N ASP A 52 -20.11 -19.55 6.10
CA ASP A 52 -20.07 -21.02 6.26
C ASP A 52 -18.98 -21.51 7.23
N LYS A 53 -18.11 -20.62 7.72
CA LYS A 53 -16.92 -20.96 8.53
C LYS A 53 -16.82 -20.16 9.84
N PHE A 54 -17.54 -19.05 9.95
CA PHE A 54 -17.34 -18.08 11.01
C PHE A 54 -18.66 -17.39 11.36
N SER A 55 -19.11 -17.51 12.61
CA SER A 55 -20.32 -16.85 13.11
C SER A 55 -19.98 -15.66 14.02
N ILE A 56 -20.97 -14.80 14.27
CA ILE A 56 -20.82 -13.70 15.23
C ILE A 56 -20.54 -14.20 16.65
N LYS A 57 -21.05 -15.39 16.98
CA LYS A 57 -20.78 -16.03 18.26
C LYS A 57 -19.31 -16.39 18.38
N ASP A 58 -18.72 -17.00 17.35
CA ASP A 58 -17.30 -17.36 17.34
C ASP A 58 -16.40 -16.12 17.50
N PHE A 59 -16.77 -15.00 16.86
CA PHE A 59 -16.10 -13.72 17.06
C PHE A 59 -16.16 -13.27 18.52
N CYS A 60 -17.35 -13.25 19.13
CA CYS A 60 -17.53 -12.83 20.52
C CYS A 60 -16.77 -13.75 21.48
N ASP A 61 -16.85 -15.06 21.30
CA ASP A 61 -16.16 -16.05 22.13
C ASP A 61 -14.64 -15.81 22.06
N TYR A 62 -14.08 -15.62 20.86
CA TYR A 62 -12.66 -15.26 20.71
C TYR A 62 -12.33 -13.91 21.36
N PHE A 63 -13.15 -12.88 21.14
CA PHE A 63 -12.91 -11.54 21.67
C PHE A 63 -12.93 -11.53 23.20
N PHE A 64 -13.87 -12.22 23.84
CA PHE A 64 -13.97 -12.25 25.30
C PHE A 64 -12.98 -13.21 25.96
N GLU A 65 -12.61 -14.31 25.31
CA GLU A 65 -11.75 -15.33 25.93
C GLU A 65 -10.27 -15.23 25.56
N LYS A 66 -9.94 -14.71 24.37
CA LYS A 66 -8.56 -14.71 23.84
C LYS A 66 -7.92 -13.33 23.79
N VAL A 67 -8.70 -12.25 23.76
CA VAL A 67 -8.14 -10.89 23.79
C VAL A 67 -7.84 -10.49 25.23
N THR A 68 -6.56 -10.22 25.50
CA THR A 68 -6.09 -9.81 26.84
C THR A 68 -5.77 -8.33 26.85
N ILE A 69 -6.34 -7.57 27.79
CA ILE A 69 -6.02 -6.16 28.00
C ILE A 69 -5.01 -6.06 29.16
N LEU A 70 -3.83 -5.50 28.88
CA LEU A 70 -2.86 -5.20 29.93
C LEU A 70 -3.21 -3.87 30.58
N ARG A 71 -3.57 -3.91 31.87
CA ARG A 71 -3.77 -2.70 32.68
C ARG A 71 -2.57 -2.50 33.60
N VAL A 72 -1.75 -1.50 33.29
CA VAL A 72 -0.63 -1.12 34.16
C VAL A 72 -1.12 -0.12 35.20
N LEU A 73 -1.06 -0.49 36.47
CA LEU A 73 -1.34 0.41 37.59
C LEU A 73 -0.06 1.17 37.92
N VAL A 74 -0.11 2.49 37.82
CA VAL A 74 0.98 3.37 38.25
C VAL A 74 0.68 3.95 39.65
N PRO A 75 1.70 4.20 40.49
CA PRO A 75 1.54 4.92 41.76
C PRO A 75 0.84 6.28 41.60
N LYS A 76 0.15 6.74 42.65
CA LYS A 76 -0.58 8.03 42.64
C LYS A 76 0.32 9.23 42.34
N ASP A 77 1.59 9.15 42.72
CA ASP A 77 2.57 10.23 42.58
C ASP A 77 3.37 10.12 41.27
N THR A 78 3.02 9.18 40.39
CA THR A 78 3.67 9.05 39.07
C THR A 78 3.26 10.20 38.18
N ASP A 79 4.24 10.94 37.68
CA ASP A 79 4.04 11.85 36.55
C ASP A 79 3.69 11.02 35.30
N LEU A 80 2.39 11.04 34.96
CA LEU A 80 1.86 10.30 33.83
C LEU A 80 2.51 10.74 32.51
N ASN A 81 2.80 12.04 32.34
CA ASN A 81 3.39 12.54 31.10
C ASN A 81 4.79 11.99 30.92
N HIS A 82 5.63 12.07 31.97
CA HIS A 82 6.98 11.52 31.94
C HIS A 82 6.99 9.99 31.77
N TYR A 83 6.06 9.29 32.44
CA TYR A 83 5.90 7.84 32.27
C TYR A 83 5.52 7.46 30.83
N PHE A 84 4.59 8.20 30.21
CA PHE A 84 4.22 8.02 28.81
C PHE A 84 5.39 8.32 27.87
N GLU A 85 6.17 9.38 28.11
CA GLU A 85 7.37 9.70 27.34
C GLU A 85 8.41 8.58 27.41
N ILE A 86 8.72 8.07 28.61
CA ILE A 86 9.67 6.97 28.78
C ILE A 86 9.18 5.70 28.10
N MET A 87 7.89 5.36 28.22
CA MET A 87 7.33 4.19 27.55
C MET A 87 7.41 4.30 26.03
N ASN A 88 7.14 5.48 25.47
CA ASN A 88 7.19 5.70 24.02
C ASN A 88 8.62 5.83 23.47
N THR A 89 9.60 6.13 24.33
CA THR A 89 11.02 6.29 23.94
C THR A 89 11.89 5.08 24.28
N ARG A 90 11.37 4.06 24.99
CA ARG A 90 12.13 2.85 25.33
C ARG A 90 12.15 1.83 24.18
N GLY A 91 13.25 1.85 23.45
CA GLY A 91 13.78 0.75 22.63
C GLY A 91 13.04 0.56 21.30
N GLU A 92 13.76 0.70 20.20
CA GLU A 92 13.27 0.23 18.90
C GLU A 92 13.05 -1.28 18.99
N GLN A 93 11.79 -1.70 18.87
CA GLN A 93 11.45 -3.12 18.83
C GLN A 93 11.96 -3.69 17.51
N LEU A 94 12.67 -4.82 17.59
CA LEU A 94 13.14 -5.53 16.41
C LEU A 94 11.95 -5.87 15.48
N GLU A 95 11.98 -5.39 14.25
CA GLU A 95 10.92 -5.63 13.29
C GLU A 95 10.99 -7.06 12.76
N LYS A 96 9.84 -7.61 12.34
CA LYS A 96 9.76 -8.99 11.82
C LYS A 96 10.69 -9.22 10.64
N HIS A 97 10.87 -8.20 9.79
CA HIS A 97 11.75 -8.31 8.63
C HIS A 97 13.23 -8.45 9.02
N GLU A 98 13.66 -7.92 10.16
CA GLU A 98 15.04 -8.05 10.65
C GLU A 98 15.32 -9.48 11.12
N ILE A 99 14.35 -10.12 11.78
CA ILE A 99 14.40 -11.57 12.10
C ILE A 99 14.51 -12.38 10.81
N LEU A 100 13.69 -12.04 9.81
CA LEU A 100 13.70 -12.73 8.52
C LEU A 100 15.06 -12.60 7.82
N LYS A 101 15.64 -11.40 7.81
CA LYS A 101 16.97 -11.12 7.27
C LYS A 101 18.02 -12.01 7.92
N ALA A 102 18.04 -12.10 9.26
CA ALA A 102 18.98 -12.95 9.99
C ALA A 102 18.86 -14.42 9.60
N LYS A 103 17.63 -14.96 9.51
CA LYS A 103 17.37 -16.34 9.05
C LYS A 103 17.89 -16.59 7.62
N MET A 104 17.72 -15.62 6.72
CA MET A 104 18.20 -15.72 5.33
C MET A 104 19.72 -15.66 5.22
N LEU A 105 20.37 -14.78 6.00
CA LEU A 105 21.83 -14.69 6.05
C LEU A 105 22.48 -15.97 6.58
N GLU A 106 21.85 -16.63 7.55
CA GLU A 106 22.30 -17.92 8.07
C GLU A 106 22.35 -19.00 6.97
N ILE A 107 21.38 -18.99 6.03
CA ILE A 107 21.30 -19.96 4.93
C ILE A 107 22.38 -19.74 3.87
N LEU A 108 22.77 -18.49 3.60
CA LEU A 108 23.73 -18.19 2.53
C LEU A 108 25.13 -18.75 2.84
N GLY A 109 25.52 -18.77 4.11
CA GLY A 109 26.74 -19.40 4.64
C GLY A 109 28.07 -18.74 4.23
N ASP A 110 28.16 -18.25 3.00
CA ASP A 110 29.31 -17.57 2.37
C ASP A 110 29.29 -16.06 2.65
N ASP A 111 30.43 -15.49 3.05
CA ASP A 111 30.48 -14.11 3.52
C ASP A 111 30.31 -13.07 2.41
N ASN A 112 30.76 -13.35 1.18
CA ASN A 112 30.50 -12.46 0.06
C ASN A 112 29.02 -12.48 -0.33
N LEU A 113 28.37 -13.64 -0.32
CA LEU A 113 26.92 -13.73 -0.53
C LEU A 113 26.15 -13.01 0.57
N LYS A 114 26.52 -13.20 1.84
CA LYS A 114 25.91 -12.47 2.97
C LYS A 114 26.10 -10.96 2.83
N TYR A 115 27.30 -10.51 2.45
CA TYR A 115 27.60 -9.09 2.24
C TYR A 115 26.74 -8.50 1.12
N ALA A 116 26.71 -9.14 -0.05
CA ALA A 116 25.88 -8.73 -1.17
C ALA A 116 24.39 -8.67 -0.78
N PHE A 117 23.89 -9.73 -0.14
CA PHE A 117 22.50 -9.81 0.30
C PHE A 117 22.17 -8.74 1.33
N ASN A 118 23.08 -8.47 2.28
CA ASN A 118 22.94 -7.41 3.27
C ASN A 118 22.83 -6.04 2.60
N LEU A 119 23.73 -5.70 1.65
CA LEU A 119 23.66 -4.44 0.92
C LEU A 119 22.33 -4.27 0.15
N ILE A 120 21.87 -5.34 -0.51
CA ILE A 120 20.56 -5.34 -1.18
C ILE A 120 19.44 -5.09 -0.17
N TRP A 121 19.47 -5.78 0.96
CA TRP A 121 18.45 -5.67 1.99
C TRP A 121 18.39 -4.25 2.56
N GLU A 122 19.53 -3.66 2.93
CA GLU A 122 19.61 -2.29 3.43
C GLU A 122 19.09 -1.29 2.40
N ALA A 123 19.58 -1.38 1.16
CA ALA A 123 19.16 -0.49 0.08
C ALA A 123 17.65 -0.58 -0.25
N THR A 124 17.04 -1.74 -0.06
CA THR A 124 15.62 -1.97 -0.37
C THR A 124 14.69 -1.75 0.83
N SER A 125 15.21 -1.82 2.06
CA SER A 125 14.46 -1.56 3.28
C SER A 125 14.03 -0.10 3.42
N ASN A 126 14.83 0.82 2.88
CA ASN A 126 14.43 2.22 2.75
C ASN A 126 13.45 2.37 1.57
N MET A 127 12.16 2.46 1.90
CA MET A 127 11.09 2.58 0.92
C MET A 127 10.86 4.01 0.41
N GLU A 128 11.46 5.01 1.04
CA GLU A 128 11.28 6.44 0.76
C GLU A 128 12.31 6.96 -0.26
N LYS A 129 13.47 6.30 -0.37
CA LYS A 129 14.50 6.64 -1.35
C LYS A 129 14.48 5.70 -2.55
N TYR A 130 14.95 6.20 -3.69
CA TYR A 130 15.19 5.34 -4.87
C TYR A 130 16.33 4.36 -4.56
N VAL A 131 16.15 3.08 -4.88
CA VAL A 131 17.05 1.98 -4.46
C VAL A 131 18.50 2.21 -4.86
N GLN A 132 18.75 2.92 -5.97
CA GLN A 132 20.09 3.27 -6.41
C GLN A 132 20.86 4.03 -5.32
N TYR A 133 20.19 4.93 -4.58
CA TYR A 133 20.83 5.71 -3.53
C TYR A 133 21.28 4.89 -2.32
N GLY A 134 20.74 3.68 -2.13
CA GLY A 134 21.21 2.73 -1.11
C GLY A 134 22.58 2.11 -1.39
N PHE A 135 23.19 2.39 -2.55
CA PHE A 135 24.52 1.90 -2.93
C PHE A 135 25.52 3.04 -3.06
N SER A 136 26.82 2.75 -2.99
CA SER A 136 27.87 3.73 -3.33
C SER A 136 27.86 4.05 -4.83
N VAL A 137 28.44 5.19 -5.24
CA VAL A 137 28.46 5.59 -6.66
C VAL A 137 29.09 4.52 -7.57
N ALA A 138 30.19 3.89 -7.14
CA ALA A 138 30.82 2.81 -7.89
C ALA A 138 29.90 1.59 -8.05
N GLN A 139 29.23 1.19 -6.95
CA GLN A 139 28.24 0.11 -6.98
C GLN A 139 27.04 0.45 -7.87
N ARG A 140 26.57 1.71 -7.86
CA ARG A 140 25.46 2.16 -8.71
C ARG A 140 25.77 2.00 -10.19
N ASP A 141 26.96 2.44 -10.61
CA ASP A 141 27.39 2.30 -12.00
C ASP A 141 27.50 0.84 -12.43
N GLU A 142 28.00 -0.02 -11.55
CA GLU A 142 28.13 -1.45 -11.82
C GLU A 142 26.78 -2.18 -11.87
N LEU A 143 25.83 -1.84 -11.01
CA LEU A 143 24.53 -2.51 -10.89
C LEU A 143 23.47 -1.96 -11.83
N PHE A 144 23.42 -0.65 -12.01
CA PHE A 144 22.34 0.04 -12.72
C PHE A 144 22.75 0.69 -14.05
N GLY A 145 24.02 0.52 -14.42
CA GLY A 145 24.59 1.02 -15.66
C GLY A 145 25.24 2.39 -15.48
N LYS A 146 26.52 2.45 -15.85
CA LYS A 146 27.36 3.65 -15.81
C LYS A 146 26.72 4.82 -16.55
N ASN A 147 26.67 5.99 -15.92
CA ASN A 147 26.11 7.24 -16.45
C ASN A 147 24.64 7.13 -16.91
N ASN A 148 23.86 6.18 -16.37
CA ASN A 148 22.47 5.96 -16.77
C ASN A 148 21.59 5.64 -15.56
N TRP A 149 22.02 4.71 -14.71
CA TRP A 149 21.31 4.23 -13.52
C TRP A 149 19.86 3.72 -13.78
N ASN A 150 19.50 3.45 -15.04
CA ASN A 150 18.18 2.92 -15.42
C ASN A 150 18.19 1.50 -15.96
N ASN A 151 19.31 0.78 -15.90
CA ASN A 151 19.37 -0.65 -16.17
C ASN A 151 19.43 -1.45 -14.87
N ILE A 152 19.31 -2.76 -14.94
CA ILE A 152 19.64 -3.66 -13.82
C ILE A 152 20.36 -4.88 -14.40
N VAL A 153 21.47 -5.27 -13.77
CA VAL A 153 22.26 -6.42 -14.21
C VAL A 153 21.62 -7.76 -13.81
N SER A 154 22.10 -8.87 -14.36
CA SER A 154 21.59 -10.21 -14.03
C SER A 154 21.85 -10.59 -12.57
N LYS A 155 21.14 -11.60 -12.07
CA LYS A 155 21.32 -12.15 -10.72
C LYS A 155 22.78 -12.50 -10.44
N GLU A 156 23.41 -13.23 -11.35
CA GLU A 156 24.78 -13.69 -11.22
C GLU A 156 25.75 -12.51 -11.17
N ASP A 157 25.48 -11.46 -11.97
CA ASP A 157 26.28 -10.25 -12.00
C ASP A 157 26.13 -9.43 -10.71
N VAL A 158 24.93 -9.33 -10.13
CA VAL A 158 24.71 -8.63 -8.84
C VAL A 158 25.62 -9.22 -7.76
N TYR A 159 25.55 -10.54 -7.55
CA TYR A 159 26.37 -11.19 -6.52
C TYR A 159 27.86 -11.21 -6.88
N ARG A 160 28.24 -11.23 -8.16
CA ARG A 160 29.66 -11.14 -8.56
C ARG A 160 30.24 -9.74 -8.33
N LYS A 161 29.44 -8.68 -8.51
CA LYS A 161 29.88 -7.27 -8.38
C LYS A 161 29.87 -6.79 -6.94
N LEU A 162 28.90 -7.22 -6.14
CA LEU A 162 28.84 -6.90 -4.71
C LEU A 162 29.74 -7.84 -3.90
N GLN A 163 31.02 -7.47 -3.76
CA GLN A 163 32.02 -8.24 -3.01
C GLN A 163 32.53 -7.43 -1.82
N ILE A 164 32.98 -8.13 -0.78
CA ILE A 164 33.61 -7.48 0.38
C ILE A 164 34.88 -6.75 -0.12
N PRO A 165 35.03 -5.44 0.14
CA PRO A 165 36.21 -4.70 -0.27
C PRO A 165 37.49 -5.35 0.26
N PRO A 166 38.59 -5.42 -0.53
CA PRO A 166 39.83 -6.06 -0.10
C PRO A 166 40.41 -5.51 1.20
N THR A 167 40.20 -4.21 1.49
CA THR A 167 40.59 -3.55 2.74
C THR A 167 39.90 -4.12 3.98
N ASN A 168 38.71 -4.70 3.82
CA ASN A 168 37.93 -5.31 4.89
C ASN A 168 38.13 -6.84 4.97
N GLN A 169 38.93 -7.42 4.08
CA GLN A 169 39.30 -8.85 4.12
C GLN A 169 40.47 -9.10 5.09
N THR A 170 40.49 -8.43 6.24
CA THR A 170 41.44 -8.75 7.30
C THR A 170 40.96 -10.03 7.98
N SER A 171 41.86 -11.02 8.01
CA SER A 171 41.70 -12.31 8.69
C SER A 171 40.98 -12.15 10.04
N GLU A 172 39.82 -12.79 10.18
CA GLU A 172 39.05 -12.84 11.41
C GLU A 172 39.94 -13.26 12.59
N LYS A 173 40.37 -12.29 13.39
CA LYS A 173 40.51 -12.55 14.83
C LYS A 173 39.12 -12.36 15.40
N SER A 174 38.49 -13.46 15.80
CA SER A 174 37.29 -13.41 16.63
C SER A 174 37.59 -12.56 17.86
N GLN A 175 37.05 -11.33 17.86
CA GLN A 175 37.17 -10.44 19.01
C GLN A 175 36.09 -10.82 20.01
N THR A 176 36.49 -11.00 21.26
CA THR A 176 35.51 -11.13 22.35
C THR A 176 34.89 -9.76 22.63
N ILE A 177 33.71 -9.73 23.26
CA ILE A 177 33.10 -8.48 23.76
C ILE A 177 34.10 -7.68 24.61
N LEU A 178 34.96 -8.39 25.35
CA LEU A 178 36.01 -7.79 26.16
C LEU A 178 37.10 -7.10 25.33
N ASP A 179 37.40 -7.59 24.13
CA ASP A 179 38.37 -6.98 23.20
C ASP A 179 37.79 -5.73 22.54
N ILE A 180 36.49 -5.76 22.21
CA ILE A 180 35.76 -4.61 21.66
C ILE A 180 35.70 -3.47 22.69
N LEU A 181 35.44 -3.78 23.96
CA LEU A 181 35.41 -2.79 25.04
C LEU A 181 36.78 -2.19 25.38
N LYS A 182 37.88 -2.91 25.07
CA LYS A 182 39.26 -2.44 25.26
C LYS A 182 39.81 -1.67 24.08
N ALA A 183 39.19 -1.80 22.90
CA ALA A 183 39.59 -1.05 21.72
C ALA A 183 39.29 0.45 21.96
N LYS A 184 40.32 1.30 21.83
CA LYS A 184 40.10 2.74 21.77
C LYS A 184 39.32 3.02 20.49
N ALA A 185 38.10 3.53 20.64
CA ALA A 185 37.32 4.02 19.50
C ALA A 185 38.15 5.13 18.82
N GLU A 186 38.66 4.86 17.62
CA GLU A 186 39.04 5.94 16.74
C GLU A 186 37.74 6.57 16.22
N PRO A 187 37.63 7.91 16.23
CA PRO A 187 36.46 8.57 15.69
C PRO A 187 36.36 8.21 14.21
N VAL A 188 35.33 7.46 13.86
CA VAL A 188 34.96 7.23 12.46
C VAL A 188 34.55 8.59 11.93
N SER A 189 35.38 9.17 11.07
CA SER A 189 34.98 10.34 10.28
C SER A 189 33.93 9.88 9.29
N ASP A 190 32.66 10.15 9.56
CA ASP A 190 31.58 10.10 8.56
C ASP A 190 31.89 11.12 7.47
N ASN A 191 32.69 10.70 6.49
CA ASN A 191 32.90 11.42 5.24
C ASN A 191 31.89 10.96 4.19
N SER A 192 30.62 10.80 4.56
CA SER A 192 29.50 10.78 3.62
C SER A 192 28.95 12.21 3.44
N SER A 193 29.82 13.13 3.04
CA SER A 193 29.38 14.38 2.41
C SER A 193 28.97 14.08 0.96
N THR A 194 28.02 13.18 0.77
CA THR A 194 27.22 13.14 -0.44
C THR A 194 26.04 14.07 -0.21
N THR A 195 25.77 14.97 -1.15
CA THR A 195 24.54 15.75 -1.21
C THR A 195 23.37 14.77 -1.28
N GLU A 196 22.96 14.24 -0.15
CA GLU A 196 22.01 13.15 -0.02
C GLU A 196 20.62 13.74 0.01
N GLU A 197 19.77 13.17 -0.84
CA GLU A 197 18.33 13.35 -0.90
C GLU A 197 17.75 13.63 0.49
N SER A 198 17.07 14.77 0.64
CA SER A 198 16.35 15.07 1.87
C SER A 198 15.40 13.91 2.14
N PRO A 199 15.46 13.26 3.31
CA PRO A 199 14.62 12.10 3.62
C PRO A 199 13.13 12.36 3.37
N ASP A 200 12.69 13.63 3.42
CA ASP A 200 11.28 14.01 3.37
C ASP A 200 10.68 14.18 1.95
N ARG A 201 11.42 13.91 0.85
CA ARG A 201 10.90 14.20 -0.50
C ARG A 201 9.77 13.25 -0.92
N PHE A 202 9.85 11.96 -0.61
CA PHE A 202 8.89 10.97 -1.07
C PHE A 202 8.38 10.11 0.08
N ASN A 203 7.05 9.95 0.18
CA ASN A 203 6.46 8.92 1.02
C ASN A 203 5.99 7.75 0.16
N THR A 204 6.33 6.55 0.63
CA THR A 204 5.93 5.30 0.02
C THR A 204 4.46 4.98 0.30
N ILE A 205 3.84 4.26 -0.64
CA ILE A 205 2.48 3.73 -0.49
C ILE A 205 2.44 2.41 0.30
N ILE A 206 3.59 1.81 0.61
CA ILE A 206 3.71 0.51 1.27
C ILE A 206 4.95 0.45 2.16
N ASN A 207 4.86 -0.22 3.32
CA ASN A 207 6.02 -0.47 4.17
C ASN A 207 6.85 -1.67 3.66
N PHE A 208 8.08 -1.82 4.19
CA PHE A 208 8.98 -2.86 3.71
C PHE A 208 8.47 -4.29 4.01
N SER A 209 7.89 -4.53 5.18
CA SER A 209 7.35 -5.85 5.55
C SER A 209 6.25 -6.33 4.59
N ASN A 210 5.31 -5.47 4.20
CA ASN A 210 4.30 -5.83 3.19
C ASN A 210 4.92 -5.95 1.80
N PHE A 211 5.91 -5.11 1.45
CA PHE A 211 6.63 -5.20 0.17
C PHE A 211 7.31 -6.56 -0.02
N LEU A 212 7.93 -7.13 1.02
CA LEU A 212 8.53 -8.47 0.98
C LEU A 212 7.53 -9.55 0.59
N LEU A 213 6.27 -9.44 1.01
CA LEU A 213 5.20 -10.39 0.64
C LEU A 213 4.81 -10.29 -0.82
N HIS A 214 4.83 -9.09 -1.41
CA HIS A 214 4.63 -8.93 -2.86
C HIS A 214 5.73 -9.62 -3.65
N VAL A 215 6.99 -9.44 -3.25
CA VAL A 215 8.16 -10.09 -3.89
C VAL A 215 8.06 -11.61 -3.74
N LEU A 216 7.73 -12.10 -2.54
CA LEU A 216 7.55 -13.52 -2.28
C LEU A 216 6.47 -14.12 -3.17
N ARG A 217 5.28 -13.51 -3.22
CA ARG A 217 4.16 -13.98 -4.04
C ARG A 217 4.52 -14.07 -5.52
N ILE A 218 5.23 -13.07 -6.05
CA ILE A 218 5.68 -13.08 -7.44
C ILE A 218 6.69 -14.23 -7.66
N GLN A 219 7.69 -14.36 -6.80
CA GLN A 219 8.71 -15.40 -6.92
C GLN A 219 8.12 -16.82 -6.92
N VAL A 220 7.23 -17.13 -5.96
CA VAL A 220 6.65 -18.49 -5.86
C VAL A 220 5.74 -18.84 -7.03
N ASN A 221 5.13 -17.84 -7.67
CA ASN A 221 4.31 -18.05 -8.86
C ASN A 221 5.14 -18.20 -10.14
N GLN A 222 6.36 -17.63 -10.16
CA GLN A 222 7.31 -17.82 -11.25
C GLN A 222 8.05 -19.16 -11.16
N ASP A 223 8.18 -19.72 -9.96
CA ASP A 223 8.76 -21.05 -9.77
C ASP A 223 7.81 -22.15 -10.23
N LYS A 224 8.13 -22.76 -11.37
CA LYS A 224 7.35 -23.87 -11.96
C LYS A 224 7.40 -25.15 -11.14
N SER A 225 8.37 -25.29 -10.22
CA SER A 225 8.47 -26.47 -9.35
C SER A 225 7.43 -26.44 -8.22
N ILE A 226 6.91 -25.26 -7.88
CA ILE A 226 5.82 -25.11 -6.93
C ILE A 226 4.50 -25.33 -7.68
N THR A 227 3.74 -26.34 -7.31
CA THR A 227 2.42 -26.65 -7.90
C THR A 227 1.26 -26.45 -6.92
N ASP A 228 1.54 -26.45 -5.61
CA ASP A 228 0.51 -26.22 -4.59
C ASP A 228 0.01 -24.78 -4.66
N GLU A 229 -1.27 -24.64 -4.96
CA GLU A 229 -1.95 -23.35 -5.07
C GLU A 229 -1.98 -22.60 -3.74
N LYS A 230 -2.02 -23.28 -2.59
CA LYS A 230 -1.98 -22.63 -1.28
C LYS A 230 -0.64 -21.94 -1.03
N ILE A 231 0.45 -22.54 -1.50
CA ILE A 231 1.79 -21.94 -1.41
C ILE A 231 1.90 -20.76 -2.38
N LYS A 232 1.31 -20.86 -3.58
CA LYS A 232 1.29 -19.78 -4.57
C LYS A 232 0.44 -18.58 -4.16
N ASN A 233 -0.69 -18.82 -3.50
CA ASN A 233 -1.59 -17.77 -3.05
C ASN A 233 -1.11 -17.16 -1.71
N VAL A 234 0.09 -16.58 -1.72
CA VAL A 234 0.70 -15.94 -0.55
C VAL A 234 -0.20 -14.81 -0.05
N PRO A 235 -0.70 -14.88 1.20
CA PRO A 235 -1.42 -13.78 1.84
C PRO A 235 -0.57 -12.51 1.90
N LEU A 236 -1.16 -11.36 1.59
CA LEU A 236 -0.49 -10.06 1.65
C LEU A 236 -0.74 -9.41 3.03
N ASP A 237 -0.38 -10.13 4.08
CA ASP A 237 -0.57 -9.76 5.48
C ASP A 237 0.76 -9.93 6.25
N ASP A 238 1.40 -8.81 6.57
CA ASP A 238 2.68 -8.77 7.29
C ASP A 238 2.63 -9.43 8.68
N LYS A 239 1.43 -9.65 9.24
CA LYS A 239 1.29 -10.42 10.48
C LYS A 239 1.82 -11.84 10.34
N GLN A 240 1.68 -12.44 9.15
CA GLN A 240 2.08 -13.80 8.82
C GLN A 240 3.46 -13.88 8.16
N LEU A 241 4.21 -12.75 8.08
CA LEU A 241 5.47 -12.66 7.34
C LEU A 241 6.45 -13.81 7.65
N LEU A 242 6.78 -14.04 8.92
CA LEU A 242 7.76 -15.07 9.28
C LEU A 242 7.29 -16.50 8.94
N GLU A 243 6.01 -16.80 9.17
CA GLU A 243 5.41 -18.10 8.90
C GLU A 243 5.44 -18.41 7.39
N LEU A 244 5.05 -17.44 6.57
CA LEU A 244 5.01 -17.57 5.11
C LEU A 244 6.39 -17.81 4.49
N PHE A 245 7.45 -17.26 5.08
CA PHE A 245 8.82 -17.53 4.65
C PHE A 245 9.38 -18.83 5.22
N GLU A 246 8.98 -19.25 6.41
CA GLU A 246 9.57 -20.41 7.10
C GLU A 246 9.48 -21.70 6.26
N GLN A 247 8.40 -21.89 5.52
CA GLN A 247 8.24 -23.02 4.59
C GLN A 247 9.34 -23.12 3.52
N PHE A 248 10.00 -22.01 3.17
CA PHE A 248 11.10 -21.98 2.19
C PHE A 248 12.50 -21.96 2.84
N LEU A 249 12.57 -21.82 4.16
CA LEU A 249 13.82 -21.68 4.91
C LEU A 249 14.14 -22.91 5.79
N LYS A 250 13.23 -23.88 5.91
CA LYS A 250 13.42 -25.10 6.72
C LYS A 250 14.59 -25.96 6.20
N LYS A 251 15.60 -26.17 7.05
CA LYS A 251 16.80 -26.97 6.74
C LYS A 251 16.53 -28.45 6.48
N THR A 252 15.46 -29.01 7.04
CA THR A 252 15.12 -30.44 6.92
C THR A 252 14.84 -30.90 5.49
N GLU A 253 14.58 -29.96 4.57
CA GLU A 253 14.27 -30.25 3.16
C GLU A 253 15.44 -29.90 2.19
N ASP A 254 16.56 -29.38 2.70
CA ASP A 254 17.66 -28.83 1.90
C ASP A 254 18.67 -29.90 1.42
N LYS A 255 18.18 -30.90 0.67
CA LYS A 255 19.04 -31.99 0.15
C LYS A 255 19.94 -31.57 -1.03
N LEU A 256 19.76 -30.37 -1.60
CA LEU A 256 20.41 -29.95 -2.86
C LEU A 256 20.77 -28.44 -2.93
N GLY A 257 20.84 -27.73 -1.80
CA GLY A 257 21.10 -26.27 -1.80
C GLY A 257 19.93 -25.43 -2.33
N LYS A 258 18.71 -25.98 -2.28
CA LYS A 258 17.48 -25.33 -2.76
C LYS A 258 17.17 -24.08 -1.94
N ASN A 259 17.37 -24.14 -0.62
CA ASN A 259 17.10 -23.00 0.25
C ASN A 259 18.07 -21.85 -0.06
N LYS A 260 19.35 -22.17 -0.27
CA LYS A 260 20.36 -21.19 -0.65
C LYS A 260 20.03 -20.53 -1.99
N GLU A 261 19.64 -21.30 -2.99
CA GLU A 261 19.24 -20.73 -4.29
C GLU A 261 17.95 -19.92 -4.20
N PHE A 262 16.96 -20.36 -3.40
CA PHE A 262 15.75 -19.59 -3.13
C PHE A 262 16.07 -18.24 -2.50
N VAL A 263 16.92 -18.19 -1.48
CA VAL A 263 17.33 -16.94 -0.80
C VAL A 263 18.11 -16.04 -1.76
N LYS A 264 19.04 -16.59 -2.56
CA LYS A 264 19.76 -15.81 -3.57
C LYS A 264 18.82 -15.20 -4.60
N GLN A 265 17.88 -16.01 -5.11
CA GLN A 265 16.86 -15.58 -6.06
C GLN A 265 15.94 -14.52 -5.43
N PHE A 266 15.58 -14.68 -4.16
CA PHE A 266 14.77 -13.71 -3.41
C PHE A 266 15.51 -12.38 -3.27
N GLY A 267 16.79 -12.38 -2.88
CA GLY A 267 17.58 -11.15 -2.79
C GLY A 267 17.64 -10.41 -4.12
N TYR A 268 17.87 -11.12 -5.23
CA TYR A 268 17.84 -10.49 -6.56
C TYR A 268 16.45 -9.96 -6.94
N ASN A 269 15.40 -10.76 -6.71
CA ASN A 269 14.03 -10.36 -6.99
C ASN A 269 13.59 -9.17 -6.12
N LEU A 270 14.10 -9.05 -4.89
CA LEU A 270 13.88 -7.92 -4.01
C LEU A 270 14.51 -6.64 -4.58
N LEU A 271 15.78 -6.71 -4.99
CA LEU A 271 16.47 -5.59 -5.66
C LEU A 271 15.72 -5.18 -6.94
N LYS A 272 15.39 -6.15 -7.80
CA LYS A 272 14.68 -5.92 -9.05
C LYS A 272 13.29 -5.34 -8.79
N ALA A 273 12.53 -5.91 -7.87
CA ALA A 273 11.21 -5.41 -7.53
C ALA A 273 11.26 -3.98 -7.01
N LYS A 274 12.21 -3.63 -6.14
CA LYS A 274 12.31 -2.26 -5.61
C LYS A 274 12.69 -1.28 -6.72
N PHE A 275 13.64 -1.66 -7.59
CA PHE A 275 14.02 -0.85 -8.75
C PHE A 275 12.86 -0.55 -9.69
N TYR A 276 12.00 -1.54 -9.96
CA TYR A 276 10.81 -1.35 -10.78
C TYR A 276 9.68 -0.63 -10.02
N PHE A 277 9.52 -0.89 -8.72
CA PHE A 277 8.61 -0.15 -7.85
C PHE A 277 8.92 1.35 -7.92
N ASP A 278 10.20 1.70 -7.79
CA ASP A 278 10.64 3.09 -7.81
C ASP A 278 10.35 3.84 -9.11
N LYS A 279 10.19 3.11 -10.22
CA LYS A 279 9.93 3.67 -11.55
C LYS A 279 8.45 3.65 -11.91
N TYR A 280 7.76 2.55 -11.64
CA TYR A 280 6.47 2.25 -12.25
C TYR A 280 5.30 2.21 -11.27
N ILE A 281 5.56 2.50 -9.99
CA ILE A 281 4.56 2.62 -8.94
C ILE A 281 4.57 4.06 -8.40
N ILE A 282 3.39 4.55 -8.07
CA ILE A 282 3.19 5.92 -7.58
C ILE A 282 3.76 6.13 -6.17
N LYS A 283 4.12 7.37 -5.88
CA LYS A 283 4.60 7.84 -4.58
C LYS A 283 3.94 9.16 -4.25
N ARG A 284 3.83 9.51 -2.97
CA ARG A 284 3.51 10.89 -2.58
C ARG A 284 4.81 11.69 -2.65
N GLU A 285 4.84 12.78 -3.42
CA GLU A 285 6.00 13.67 -3.52
C GLU A 285 5.69 14.97 -2.77
N PHE A 286 6.60 15.37 -1.88
CA PHE A 286 6.58 16.63 -1.18
C PHE A 286 7.54 17.59 -1.85
N THR A 287 7.00 18.71 -2.31
CA THR A 287 7.78 19.83 -2.81
C THR A 287 7.56 21.03 -1.89
N ASN A 288 8.40 22.06 -1.99
CA ASN A 288 8.29 23.27 -1.16
C ASN A 288 6.95 24.01 -1.28
N VAL A 289 6.07 23.63 -2.22
CA VAL A 289 4.82 24.32 -2.53
C VAL A 289 3.59 23.45 -2.21
N THR A 290 3.61 22.17 -2.60
CA THR A 290 2.49 21.23 -2.43
C THR A 290 2.96 19.79 -2.36
N ASP A 291 2.09 18.91 -1.86
CA ASP A 291 2.23 17.46 -1.97
C ASP A 291 1.26 16.89 -3.03
N HIS A 292 1.75 15.98 -3.86
CA HIS A 292 0.97 15.40 -4.96
C HIS A 292 1.35 13.95 -5.23
N TRP A 293 0.52 13.24 -6.00
CA TRP A 293 0.90 11.93 -6.51
C TRP A 293 1.89 12.06 -7.66
N SER A 294 2.98 11.31 -7.60
CA SER A 294 4.04 11.32 -8.61
C SER A 294 4.29 9.93 -9.17
N LEU A 295 4.65 9.88 -10.46
CA LEU A 295 5.12 8.68 -11.16
C LEU A 295 6.38 9.07 -11.93
N LYS A 296 7.53 8.89 -11.27
CA LYS A 296 8.81 9.38 -11.75
C LYS A 296 9.86 8.27 -11.76
N ARG A 297 10.86 8.42 -12.61
CA ARG A 297 12.09 7.63 -12.59
C ARG A 297 13.29 8.50 -12.28
N LEU A 298 14.35 7.88 -11.80
CA LEU A 298 15.64 8.52 -11.62
C LEU A 298 16.29 8.78 -12.99
N LYS A 299 16.78 9.99 -13.21
CA LYS A 299 17.59 10.39 -14.36
C LYS A 299 18.99 10.75 -13.87
N TRP A 300 20.01 10.09 -14.41
CA TRP A 300 21.40 10.47 -14.16
C TRP A 300 21.73 11.77 -14.88
N ASN A 301 22.48 12.66 -14.23
CA ASN A 301 23.06 13.85 -14.81
C ASN A 301 24.55 13.92 -14.50
N GLU A 302 25.27 14.76 -15.27
CA GLU A 302 26.70 14.99 -15.10
C GLU A 302 27.06 15.33 -13.64
N GLY A 303 28.19 14.78 -13.18
CA GLY A 303 28.64 14.93 -11.79
C GLY A 303 27.99 13.97 -10.79
N ASN A 304 27.43 12.84 -11.26
CA ASN A 304 26.79 11.81 -10.43
C ASN A 304 25.61 12.35 -9.59
N LYS A 305 24.86 13.28 -10.18
CA LYS A 305 23.64 13.84 -9.58
C LYS A 305 22.42 13.25 -10.25
N GLY A 306 21.52 12.66 -9.45
CA GLY A 306 20.23 12.21 -9.94
C GLY A 306 19.17 13.31 -9.87
N THR A 307 18.35 13.41 -10.90
CA THR A 307 17.07 14.15 -10.88
C THR A 307 15.92 13.20 -11.12
N TYR A 308 14.68 13.65 -10.91
CA TYR A 308 13.48 12.82 -11.09
C TYR A 308 12.67 13.39 -12.24
N VAL A 309 12.35 12.52 -13.18
CA VAL A 309 11.57 12.87 -14.36
C VAL A 309 10.39 11.92 -14.53
N ASN A 310 9.33 12.34 -15.21
CA ASN A 310 8.19 11.48 -15.51
C ASN A 310 8.64 10.17 -16.14
N THR A 311 8.10 9.05 -15.64
CA THR A 311 8.58 7.71 -15.99
C THR A 311 8.48 7.41 -17.49
N PHE A 312 7.37 7.80 -18.10
CA PHE A 312 7.06 7.49 -19.51
C PHE A 312 7.26 8.67 -20.47
N ASP A 313 7.67 9.83 -19.97
CA ASP A 313 7.94 10.99 -20.81
C ASP A 313 9.39 11.01 -21.28
N ALA A 314 9.65 11.78 -22.33
CA ALA A 314 11.01 12.10 -22.73
C ALA A 314 11.67 13.03 -21.69
N ASP A 315 12.97 12.84 -21.48
CA ASP A 315 13.78 13.51 -20.46
C ASP A 315 13.75 15.06 -20.47
N ASN A 316 13.37 15.67 -21.60
CA ASN A 316 13.33 17.11 -21.83
C ASN A 316 11.92 17.62 -22.20
N ALA A 317 10.90 16.76 -22.06
CA ALA A 317 9.53 17.05 -22.43
C ALA A 317 8.57 16.48 -21.37
N GLU A 318 8.86 16.79 -20.10
CA GLU A 318 7.91 16.50 -19.02
C GLU A 318 6.60 17.24 -19.30
N SER A 319 5.52 16.48 -19.32
CA SER A 319 4.19 17.03 -19.49
C SER A 319 3.30 16.53 -18.36
N ASN A 320 2.32 17.33 -17.96
CA ASN A 320 1.22 16.85 -17.12
C ASN A 320 0.17 16.11 -17.99
N GLU A 321 0.58 15.59 -19.14
CA GLU A 321 -0.27 15.07 -20.20
C GLU A 321 0.25 13.69 -20.65
N GLY A 322 -0.49 13.05 -21.55
CA GLY A 322 -0.07 11.78 -22.15
C GLY A 322 -0.12 10.56 -21.21
N LEU A 323 0.59 9.51 -21.62
CA LEU A 323 0.50 8.19 -21.00
C LEU A 323 0.97 8.18 -19.54
N ASN A 324 1.98 9.00 -19.20
CA ASN A 324 2.45 9.08 -17.81
C ASN A 324 1.33 9.55 -16.87
N ARG A 325 0.59 10.60 -17.26
CA ARG A 325 -0.54 11.12 -16.49
C ARG A 325 -1.69 10.11 -16.40
N GLU A 326 -2.01 9.43 -17.50
CA GLU A 326 -3.10 8.43 -17.52
C GLU A 326 -2.80 7.23 -16.60
N ILE A 327 -1.55 6.74 -16.60
CA ILE A 327 -1.10 5.66 -15.72
C ILE A 327 -1.05 6.13 -14.26
N LEU A 328 -0.56 7.36 -14.01
CA LEU A 328 -0.59 7.99 -12.70
C LEU A 328 -2.02 8.06 -12.13
N MET A 329 -3.02 8.43 -12.94
CA MET A 329 -4.43 8.48 -12.53
C MET A 329 -4.98 7.08 -12.18
N LEU A 330 -4.69 6.06 -12.99
CA LEU A 330 -5.10 4.67 -12.70
C LEU A 330 -4.50 4.16 -11.39
N LEU A 331 -3.18 4.31 -11.21
CA LEU A 331 -2.50 3.86 -9.99
C LEU A 331 -2.98 4.62 -8.75
N SER A 332 -3.22 5.93 -8.88
CA SER A 332 -3.75 6.76 -7.80
C SER A 332 -5.17 6.34 -7.43
N MET A 333 -6.03 6.09 -8.43
CA MET A 333 -7.39 5.57 -8.23
C MET A 333 -7.35 4.24 -7.45
N PHE A 334 -6.45 3.32 -7.81
CA PHE A 334 -6.32 2.04 -7.10
C PHE A 334 -5.87 2.24 -5.66
N HIS A 335 -4.89 3.10 -5.45
CA HIS A 335 -4.32 3.35 -4.14
C HIS A 335 -5.32 4.00 -3.18
N VAL A 336 -6.03 5.05 -3.59
CA VAL A 336 -7.03 5.70 -2.73
C VAL A 336 -8.26 4.82 -2.48
N SER A 337 -8.54 3.87 -3.38
CA SER A 337 -9.60 2.87 -3.19
C SER A 337 -9.25 1.78 -2.17
N SER A 338 -7.96 1.50 -1.96
CA SER A 338 -7.46 0.53 -0.98
C SER A 338 -6.21 1.08 -0.27
N PRO A 339 -6.41 2.01 0.69
CA PRO A 339 -5.30 2.71 1.35
C PRO A 339 -4.51 1.83 2.33
N ALA A 340 -5.12 0.77 2.87
CA ALA A 340 -4.48 -0.15 3.81
C ALA A 340 -3.18 -0.74 3.25
N LEU A 341 -2.14 -0.91 4.09
CA LEU A 341 -0.83 -1.43 3.68
C LEU A 341 -0.87 -2.92 3.31
N SER A 342 -1.70 -3.68 4.02
CA SER A 342 -2.02 -5.08 3.74
C SER A 342 -3.00 -5.24 2.58
N TYR A 343 -3.02 -6.41 1.95
CA TYR A 343 -4.01 -6.78 0.93
C TYR A 343 -4.07 -5.82 -0.28
N LYS A 344 -2.96 -5.14 -0.62
CA LYS A 344 -2.84 -4.28 -1.81
C LYS A 344 -2.73 -5.10 -3.10
N HIS A 345 -3.78 -5.84 -3.45
CA HIS A 345 -3.79 -6.73 -4.61
C HIS A 345 -3.49 -6.01 -5.93
N TRP A 346 -3.94 -4.77 -6.10
CA TRP A 346 -3.60 -3.96 -7.27
C TRP A 346 -2.09 -3.72 -7.40
N LEU A 347 -1.38 -3.50 -6.28
CA LEU A 347 0.07 -3.28 -6.29
C LEU A 347 0.80 -4.56 -6.67
N ASN A 348 0.33 -5.72 -6.21
CA ASN A 348 0.86 -7.01 -6.63
C ASN A 348 0.69 -7.23 -8.14
N ALA A 349 -0.49 -6.92 -8.67
CA ALA A 349 -0.80 -6.98 -10.10
C ALA A 349 0.12 -6.07 -10.92
N SER A 350 0.22 -4.80 -10.54
CA SER A 350 1.08 -3.79 -11.16
C SER A 350 2.55 -4.21 -11.15
N LEU A 351 3.09 -4.61 -9.99
CA LEU A 351 4.48 -5.06 -9.87
C LEU A 351 4.76 -6.31 -10.69
N LYS A 352 3.87 -7.31 -10.63
CA LYS A 352 3.97 -8.53 -11.45
C LYS A 352 4.08 -8.16 -12.93
N PHE A 353 3.16 -7.33 -13.43
CA PHE A 353 3.14 -6.92 -14.82
C PHE A 353 4.47 -6.30 -15.26
N VAL A 354 4.96 -5.28 -14.55
CA VAL A 354 6.19 -4.58 -14.96
C VAL A 354 7.45 -5.44 -14.82
N LEU A 355 7.48 -6.38 -13.87
CA LEU A 355 8.61 -7.29 -13.67
C LEU A 355 8.71 -8.40 -14.73
N GLU A 356 7.56 -8.83 -15.25
CA GLU A 356 7.42 -9.89 -16.26
C GLU A 356 7.33 -9.34 -17.69
N TYR A 357 7.20 -8.02 -17.84
CA TYR A 357 7.03 -7.39 -19.13
C TYR A 357 8.22 -7.66 -20.07
N SER A 358 7.91 -8.15 -21.27
CA SER A 358 8.88 -8.48 -22.32
C SER A 358 8.53 -7.86 -23.68
N GLY A 359 7.56 -6.95 -23.73
CA GLY A 359 7.17 -6.25 -24.96
C GLY A 359 8.06 -5.04 -25.27
N THR A 360 7.67 -4.25 -26.27
CA THR A 360 8.42 -3.08 -26.75
C THR A 360 7.76 -1.73 -26.42
N ASN A 361 6.49 -1.73 -26.00
CA ASN A 361 5.71 -0.53 -25.69
C ASN A 361 5.12 -0.55 -24.27
N LEU A 362 6.01 -0.55 -23.27
CA LEU A 362 5.63 -0.71 -21.87
C LEU A 362 4.55 0.28 -21.43
N ALA A 363 4.61 1.54 -21.86
CA ALA A 363 3.66 2.57 -21.45
C ALA A 363 2.21 2.21 -21.85
N ASN A 364 1.98 1.89 -23.14
CA ASN A 364 0.64 1.56 -23.62
C ASN A 364 0.15 0.22 -23.08
N ASP A 365 1.03 -0.78 -23.04
CA ASP A 365 0.66 -2.11 -22.56
C ASP A 365 0.33 -2.08 -21.06
N TYR A 366 1.08 -1.30 -20.29
CA TYR A 366 0.82 -1.11 -18.86
C TYR A 366 -0.48 -0.35 -18.60
N LYS A 367 -0.73 0.74 -19.33
CA LYS A 367 -2.02 1.44 -19.27
C LYS A 367 -3.17 0.47 -19.56
N THR A 368 -3.08 -0.28 -20.66
CA THR A 368 -4.11 -1.23 -21.09
C THR A 368 -4.34 -2.32 -20.03
N TYR A 369 -3.25 -2.84 -19.46
CA TYR A 369 -3.32 -3.81 -18.36
C TYR A 369 -4.04 -3.24 -17.14
N LEU A 370 -3.70 -2.03 -16.70
CA LEU A 370 -4.33 -1.38 -15.55
C LEU A 370 -5.81 -1.07 -15.79
N GLU A 371 -6.19 -0.65 -17.00
CA GLU A 371 -7.60 -0.46 -17.38
C GLU A 371 -8.38 -1.78 -17.37
N ASN A 372 -7.78 -2.86 -17.87
CA ASN A 372 -8.39 -4.20 -17.80
C ASN A 372 -8.50 -4.69 -16.36
N LEU A 373 -7.47 -4.48 -15.54
CA LEU A 373 -7.49 -4.82 -14.12
C LEU A 373 -8.61 -4.07 -13.39
N ALA A 374 -8.82 -2.78 -13.70
CA ALA A 374 -9.90 -2.00 -13.10
C ALA A 374 -11.28 -2.54 -13.51
N LYS A 375 -11.45 -2.92 -14.78
CA LYS A 375 -12.66 -3.61 -15.27
C LYS A 375 -12.87 -4.97 -14.59
N ALA A 376 -11.80 -5.76 -14.41
CA ALA A 376 -11.87 -7.04 -13.73
C ALA A 376 -12.27 -6.85 -12.26
N PHE A 377 -11.72 -5.87 -11.55
CA PHE A 377 -12.15 -5.56 -10.19
C PHE A 377 -13.63 -5.16 -10.14
N LEU A 378 -14.09 -4.34 -11.08
CA LEU A 378 -15.50 -3.96 -11.17
C LEU A 378 -16.41 -5.18 -11.45
N TYR A 379 -16.18 -5.88 -12.56
CA TYR A 379 -17.08 -6.91 -13.07
C TYR A 379 -16.90 -8.27 -12.42
N ASP A 380 -15.67 -8.67 -12.10
CA ASP A 380 -15.37 -10.00 -11.58
C ASP A 380 -15.40 -10.06 -10.05
N ARG A 381 -15.09 -8.95 -9.37
CA ARG A 381 -15.04 -8.91 -7.90
C ARG A 381 -16.25 -8.21 -7.28
N PHE A 382 -16.45 -6.93 -7.61
CA PHE A 382 -17.39 -6.10 -6.86
C PHE A 382 -18.84 -6.28 -7.33
N LEU A 383 -19.08 -6.39 -8.63
CA LEU A 383 -20.42 -6.53 -9.21
C LEU A 383 -20.79 -7.96 -9.58
N ALA A 384 -19.85 -8.91 -9.59
CA ALA A 384 -20.14 -10.29 -9.94
C ALA A 384 -21.18 -10.93 -9.00
N LYS A 385 -22.08 -11.76 -9.54
CA LYS A 385 -22.95 -12.63 -8.72
C LYS A 385 -22.12 -13.63 -7.92
N HIS A 386 -21.05 -14.15 -8.53
CA HIS A 386 -20.06 -15.02 -7.90
C HIS A 386 -18.68 -14.36 -8.01
N PRO A 387 -18.22 -13.67 -6.94
CA PRO A 387 -16.95 -12.95 -6.95
C PRO A 387 -15.75 -13.86 -7.22
N ILE A 388 -14.89 -13.47 -8.17
CA ILE A 388 -13.59 -14.09 -8.41
C ILE A 388 -12.58 -13.55 -7.39
N ASP A 389 -11.69 -14.40 -6.88
CA ASP A 389 -10.64 -13.96 -5.97
C ASP A 389 -9.58 -13.10 -6.67
N TYR A 390 -8.99 -12.15 -5.94
CA TYR A 390 -7.92 -11.31 -6.47
C TYR A 390 -6.73 -12.12 -6.98
N PHE A 391 -6.39 -13.25 -6.36
CA PHE A 391 -5.35 -14.14 -6.85
C PHE A 391 -5.65 -14.62 -8.27
N ASP A 392 -6.87 -15.10 -8.50
CA ASP A 392 -7.30 -15.66 -9.77
C ASP A 392 -7.38 -14.59 -10.85
N ILE A 393 -7.90 -13.40 -10.51
CA ILE A 393 -7.89 -12.24 -11.41
C ILE A 393 -6.45 -11.95 -11.88
N ILE A 394 -5.47 -11.97 -10.99
CA ILE A 394 -4.10 -11.54 -11.30
C ILE A 394 -3.25 -12.65 -11.95
N TYR A 395 -3.29 -13.86 -11.40
CA TYR A 395 -2.36 -14.94 -11.76
C TYR A 395 -2.96 -15.98 -12.72
N LYS A 396 -4.30 -16.12 -12.79
CA LYS A 396 -4.96 -17.03 -13.75
C LYS A 396 -5.50 -16.28 -14.95
N ASN A 397 -6.16 -15.15 -14.72
CA ASN A 397 -6.85 -14.38 -15.76
C ASN A 397 -6.02 -13.19 -16.28
N ASN A 398 -4.84 -12.97 -15.70
CA ASN A 398 -3.89 -11.93 -16.11
C ASN A 398 -4.51 -10.51 -16.18
N GLY A 399 -5.38 -10.19 -15.22
CA GLY A 399 -6.09 -8.92 -15.12
C GLY A 399 -7.18 -8.70 -16.18
N ILE A 400 -7.50 -9.71 -16.99
CA ILE A 400 -8.54 -9.61 -18.02
C ILE A 400 -9.91 -9.92 -17.38
N PRO A 401 -10.91 -9.05 -17.53
CA PRO A 401 -12.26 -9.29 -16.99
C PRO A 401 -12.87 -10.54 -17.62
N GLN A 402 -13.44 -11.41 -16.78
CA GLN A 402 -14.11 -12.65 -17.22
C GLN A 402 -15.63 -12.49 -17.32
N ASN A 403 -16.23 -11.69 -16.45
CA ASN A 403 -17.65 -11.40 -16.48
C ASN A 403 -17.96 -10.19 -17.37
N THR A 404 -19.12 -10.26 -17.99
CA THR A 404 -19.73 -9.18 -18.77
C THR A 404 -20.87 -8.51 -18.00
N ILE A 405 -21.43 -7.43 -18.57
CA ILE A 405 -22.58 -6.70 -18.00
C ILE A 405 -23.81 -7.62 -17.75
N LYS A 406 -23.91 -8.76 -18.42
CA LYS A 406 -25.03 -9.72 -18.21
C LYS A 406 -24.85 -10.59 -16.97
N GLU A 407 -23.63 -10.71 -16.47
CA GLU A 407 -23.24 -11.62 -15.37
C GLU A 407 -23.08 -10.89 -14.03
N ILE A 408 -23.24 -9.57 -14.02
CA ILE A 408 -23.21 -8.75 -12.81
C ILE A 408 -24.57 -8.64 -12.13
N ASP A 409 -24.54 -8.30 -10.84
CA ASP A 409 -25.67 -7.90 -10.03
C ASP A 409 -25.64 -6.38 -9.85
N ILE A 410 -26.46 -5.68 -10.64
CA ILE A 410 -26.58 -4.21 -10.61
C ILE A 410 -27.08 -3.72 -9.25
N ASN A 411 -27.82 -4.55 -8.48
CA ASN A 411 -28.28 -4.13 -7.15
C ASN A 411 -27.13 -3.82 -6.20
N LYS A 412 -25.92 -4.35 -6.45
CA LYS A 412 -24.70 -4.02 -5.70
C LYS A 412 -24.27 -2.56 -5.85
N LEU A 413 -24.71 -1.86 -6.89
CA LEU A 413 -24.53 -0.41 -7.03
C LEU A 413 -25.54 0.39 -6.18
N HIS A 414 -26.65 -0.21 -5.78
CA HIS A 414 -27.78 0.47 -5.15
C HIS A 414 -27.90 0.15 -3.64
N GLN A 415 -26.76 -0.04 -2.98
CA GLN A 415 -26.70 -0.45 -1.56
C GLN A 415 -26.40 0.73 -0.61
N GLY A 416 -26.62 1.98 -1.04
CA GLY A 416 -26.39 3.15 -0.20
C GLY A 416 -24.93 3.23 0.26
N THR A 417 -24.70 3.46 1.55
CA THR A 417 -23.35 3.57 2.13
C THR A 417 -22.54 2.27 2.12
N ALA A 418 -23.16 1.14 1.75
CA ALA A 418 -22.46 -0.13 1.62
C ALA A 418 -21.68 -0.27 0.30
N VAL A 419 -21.97 0.55 -0.72
CA VAL A 419 -21.27 0.52 -2.01
C VAL A 419 -19.75 0.68 -1.83
N GLU A 420 -18.98 -0.08 -2.60
CA GLU A 420 -17.53 -0.11 -2.50
C GLU A 420 -16.88 1.18 -3.02
N ASN A 421 -15.95 1.75 -2.25
CA ASN A 421 -15.28 3.01 -2.57
C ASN A 421 -14.57 2.97 -3.94
N PHE A 422 -14.06 1.79 -4.32
CA PHE A 422 -13.47 1.56 -5.64
C PHE A 422 -14.39 1.97 -6.79
N ILE A 423 -15.69 1.69 -6.69
CA ILE A 423 -16.65 1.95 -7.77
C ILE A 423 -16.78 3.46 -8.02
N PHE A 424 -16.78 4.28 -6.97
CA PHE A 424 -16.81 5.74 -7.09
C PHE A 424 -15.52 6.28 -7.71
N ASN A 425 -14.35 5.85 -7.20
CA ASN A 425 -13.08 6.32 -7.76
C ASN A 425 -12.90 5.86 -9.22
N TYR A 426 -13.38 4.67 -9.58
CA TYR A 426 -13.35 4.21 -10.97
C TYR A 426 -14.32 5.01 -11.86
N LEU A 427 -15.49 5.40 -11.35
CA LEU A 427 -16.38 6.34 -12.05
C LEU A 427 -15.66 7.67 -12.30
N ASP A 428 -14.99 8.24 -11.29
CA ASP A 428 -14.23 9.49 -11.43
C ASP A 428 -13.14 9.37 -12.52
N TYR A 429 -12.48 8.23 -12.62
CA TYR A 429 -11.51 7.95 -13.68
C TYR A 429 -12.15 7.96 -15.07
N LEU A 430 -13.29 7.27 -15.21
CA LEU A 430 -14.03 7.21 -16.48
C LEU A 430 -14.55 8.59 -16.90
N LEU A 431 -15.05 9.37 -15.94
CA LEU A 431 -15.49 10.75 -16.18
C LEU A 431 -14.32 11.65 -16.57
N TRP A 432 -13.17 11.52 -15.91
CA TRP A 432 -11.96 12.25 -16.26
C TRP A 432 -11.48 11.92 -17.68
N GLN A 433 -11.50 10.64 -18.08
CA GLN A 433 -11.19 10.22 -19.45
C GLN A 433 -12.20 10.74 -20.49
N ASP A 434 -13.51 10.59 -20.22
CA ASP A 434 -14.58 11.05 -21.12
C ASP A 434 -14.55 12.57 -21.29
N TYR A 435 -14.36 13.31 -20.19
CA TYR A 435 -14.26 14.77 -20.22
C TYR A 435 -13.06 15.24 -21.03
N ARG A 436 -11.90 14.61 -20.83
CA ARG A 436 -10.70 14.86 -21.63
C ARG A 436 -10.92 14.58 -23.12
N ALA A 437 -11.63 13.51 -23.47
CA ALA A 437 -11.90 13.16 -24.87
C ALA A 437 -12.91 14.10 -25.55
N LYS A 438 -13.81 14.73 -24.79
CA LYS A 438 -14.83 15.66 -25.30
C LYS A 438 -14.28 17.06 -25.58
N ILE A 439 -13.33 17.52 -24.77
CA ILE A 439 -12.62 18.78 -25.05
C ILE A 439 -11.61 18.48 -26.16
N ASN A 440 -11.34 19.45 -27.07
CA ASN A 440 -10.24 19.29 -28.01
C ASN A 440 -8.98 18.89 -27.22
N ASN A 441 -8.29 17.81 -27.59
CA ASN A 441 -7.17 17.28 -26.81
C ASN A 441 -6.16 18.37 -26.42
N GLU A 442 -5.94 19.38 -27.25
CA GLU A 442 -5.08 20.53 -26.93
C GLU A 442 -5.64 21.46 -25.83
N GLN A 443 -6.96 21.60 -25.73
CA GLN A 443 -7.64 22.40 -24.70
C GLN A 443 -7.93 21.63 -23.42
N ALA A 444 -8.02 20.30 -23.47
CA ALA A 444 -8.32 19.47 -22.30
C ALA A 444 -7.34 19.73 -21.15
N PHE A 445 -6.09 20.08 -21.48
CA PHE A 445 -5.02 20.28 -20.51
C PHE A 445 -4.81 21.72 -20.06
N THR A 446 -5.55 22.68 -20.64
CA THR A 446 -5.70 24.04 -20.07
C THR A 446 -6.91 24.14 -19.15
N ASP A 447 -7.81 23.15 -19.18
CA ASP A 447 -8.95 23.08 -18.28
C ASP A 447 -8.54 22.55 -16.91
N ASN A 448 -8.68 23.41 -15.89
CA ASN A 448 -8.34 23.09 -14.50
C ASN A 448 -9.08 21.84 -13.98
N ARG A 449 -10.25 21.49 -14.52
CA ARG A 449 -10.99 20.28 -14.12
C ARG A 449 -10.31 18.98 -14.53
N VAL A 450 -9.44 19.01 -15.53
CA VAL A 450 -8.65 17.84 -15.97
C VAL A 450 -7.23 17.96 -15.43
N LYS A 451 -6.62 19.14 -15.60
CA LYS A 451 -5.24 19.42 -15.23
C LYS A 451 -4.99 19.29 -13.74
N ASP A 452 -5.85 19.90 -12.93
CA ASP A 452 -5.66 19.99 -11.47
C ASP A 452 -6.37 18.87 -10.71
N PHE A 453 -7.04 17.96 -11.42
CA PHE A 453 -7.72 16.83 -10.79
C PHE A 453 -6.71 15.87 -10.15
N GLU A 454 -6.85 15.62 -8.86
CA GLU A 454 -6.07 14.62 -8.14
C GLU A 454 -6.94 13.77 -7.23
N TYR A 455 -6.60 12.48 -7.16
CA TYR A 455 -7.20 11.58 -6.20
C TYR A 455 -6.74 11.93 -4.77
N THR A 456 -7.70 11.94 -3.86
CA THR A 456 -7.48 12.16 -2.43
C THR A 456 -8.12 11.02 -1.65
N PHE A 457 -7.67 10.80 -0.42
CA PHE A 457 -8.26 9.77 0.44
C PHE A 457 -9.66 10.20 0.90
N ARG A 458 -10.66 9.77 0.15
CA ARG A 458 -12.08 9.90 0.48
C ARG A 458 -12.62 8.50 0.76
N SER A 459 -13.26 8.34 1.90
CA SER A 459 -13.69 7.02 2.38
C SER A 459 -15.15 6.98 2.80
N SER A 460 -15.81 8.14 2.85
CA SER A 460 -17.18 8.25 3.31
C SER A 460 -18.14 8.37 2.13
N VAL A 461 -19.02 7.38 2.00
CA VAL A 461 -20.13 7.44 1.04
C VAL A 461 -21.21 8.33 1.64
N GLU A 462 -21.67 9.31 0.87
CA GLU A 462 -22.69 10.27 1.26
C GLU A 462 -23.81 10.33 0.22
N HIS A 463 -25.04 10.60 0.67
CA HIS A 463 -26.18 10.79 -0.20
C HIS A 463 -26.31 12.25 -0.65
N TYR A 464 -26.50 12.53 -1.93
CA TYR A 464 -26.84 13.88 -2.40
C TYR A 464 -28.19 14.32 -1.81
N TYR A 465 -29.23 13.51 -2.01
CA TYR A 465 -30.50 13.65 -1.32
C TYR A 465 -30.44 12.92 0.02
N PRO A 466 -30.56 13.62 1.16
CA PRO A 466 -30.32 13.04 2.46
C PRO A 466 -31.39 12.00 2.84
N GLN A 467 -31.00 10.98 3.59
CA GLN A 467 -31.93 9.98 4.14
C GLN A 467 -32.91 10.62 5.13
N HIS A 468 -32.45 11.64 5.85
CA HIS A 468 -33.18 12.37 6.87
C HIS A 468 -33.01 13.88 6.64
N PRO A 469 -33.72 14.47 5.67
CA PRO A 469 -33.72 15.92 5.47
C PRO A 469 -34.13 16.66 6.75
N ILE A 470 -33.64 17.89 6.91
CA ILE A 470 -34.00 18.77 8.06
C ILE A 470 -35.51 19.01 8.14
N ASP A 471 -36.18 19.16 6.98
CA ASP A 471 -37.64 19.20 6.90
C ASP A 471 -38.17 17.78 6.68
N GLU A 472 -38.83 17.23 7.69
CA GLU A 472 -39.37 15.87 7.67
C GLU A 472 -40.40 15.66 6.54
N ASN A 473 -41.04 16.73 6.05
CA ASN A 473 -41.97 16.64 4.91
C ASN A 473 -41.26 16.30 3.59
N LEU A 474 -39.93 16.48 3.54
CA LEU A 474 -39.10 16.15 2.39
C LEU A 474 -38.57 14.71 2.45
N ILE A 475 -38.90 13.90 3.47
CA ILE A 475 -38.47 12.50 3.49
C ILE A 475 -39.07 11.77 2.28
N LEU A 476 -38.21 11.08 1.51
CA LEU A 476 -38.64 10.28 0.36
C LEU A 476 -39.50 9.11 0.84
N ASN A 477 -40.76 9.08 0.39
CA ASN A 477 -41.75 8.07 0.77
C ASN A 477 -42.35 7.38 -0.47
N GLY A 478 -43.04 6.25 -0.25
CA GLY A 478 -43.76 5.54 -1.30
C GLY A 478 -42.87 5.08 -2.46
N LYS A 479 -43.21 5.50 -3.69
CA LYS A 479 -42.50 5.08 -4.90
C LYS A 479 -41.09 5.67 -5.01
N ASP A 480 -40.81 6.78 -4.33
CA ASP A 480 -39.54 7.49 -4.45
C ASP A 480 -38.48 7.00 -3.46
N ALA A 481 -38.89 6.32 -2.39
CA ALA A 481 -37.98 5.71 -1.42
C ALA A 481 -36.97 4.74 -2.06
N LYS A 482 -37.34 4.09 -3.19
CA LYS A 482 -36.44 3.20 -3.93
C LYS A 482 -35.23 3.91 -4.55
N TRP A 483 -35.30 5.22 -4.77
CA TRP A 483 -34.21 6.00 -5.36
C TRP A 483 -33.17 6.44 -4.33
N LEU A 484 -33.50 6.37 -3.04
CA LEU A 484 -32.65 6.89 -1.97
C LEU A 484 -31.26 6.26 -2.00
N ASN A 485 -31.18 4.93 -2.03
CA ASN A 485 -29.91 4.19 -1.99
C ASN A 485 -29.32 3.92 -3.38
N ASN A 486 -29.89 4.49 -4.44
CA ASN A 486 -29.36 4.29 -5.77
C ASN A 486 -28.04 5.02 -5.96
N PHE A 487 -27.08 4.37 -6.62
CA PHE A 487 -25.78 4.93 -6.96
C PHE A 487 -25.78 6.37 -7.46
N GLY A 488 -26.74 6.74 -8.32
CA GLY A 488 -26.84 8.12 -8.84
C GLY A 488 -27.15 9.18 -7.78
N ASN A 489 -27.62 8.78 -6.59
CA ASN A 489 -27.82 9.63 -5.43
C ASN A 489 -26.62 9.59 -4.45
N LEU A 490 -25.54 8.89 -4.78
CA LEU A 490 -24.40 8.70 -3.87
C LEU A 490 -23.15 9.42 -4.40
N CYS A 491 -22.28 9.82 -3.48
CA CYS A 491 -20.95 10.34 -3.79
C CYS A 491 -19.93 9.94 -2.72
N LEU A 492 -18.65 9.97 -3.09
CA LEU A 492 -17.55 9.70 -2.17
C LEU A 492 -16.89 11.00 -1.73
N ILE A 493 -16.89 11.27 -0.43
CA ILE A 493 -16.35 12.49 0.18
C ILE A 493 -15.45 12.17 1.38
N SER A 494 -14.77 13.20 1.90
CA SER A 494 -14.03 13.06 3.15
C SER A 494 -14.99 12.98 4.34
N SER A 495 -14.64 12.21 5.37
CA SER A 495 -15.49 12.05 6.56
C SER A 495 -15.79 13.37 7.26
N ASN A 496 -14.79 14.28 7.31
CA ASN A 496 -14.97 15.63 7.84
C ASN A 496 -16.02 16.43 7.07
N LYS A 497 -16.07 16.32 5.74
CA LYS A 497 -17.09 16.99 4.93
C LYS A 497 -18.44 16.31 5.14
N ASN A 498 -18.47 14.98 5.23
CA ASN A 498 -19.71 14.24 5.44
C ASN A 498 -20.41 14.63 6.75
N SER A 499 -19.65 14.71 7.83
CA SER A 499 -20.15 15.09 9.14
C SER A 499 -20.73 16.51 9.20
N ARG A 500 -20.38 17.39 8.24
CA ARG A 500 -21.01 18.71 8.07
C ARG A 500 -22.24 18.65 7.17
N LEU A 501 -22.24 17.82 6.14
CA LEU A 501 -23.23 17.83 5.07
C LEU A 501 -24.52 17.06 5.40
N SER A 502 -24.40 15.92 6.07
CA SER A 502 -25.42 14.90 6.38
C SER A 502 -26.85 15.20 5.88
N ASN A 503 -27.57 16.12 6.54
CA ASN A 503 -29.01 16.32 6.36
C ASN A 503 -29.39 17.46 5.41
N PHE A 504 -28.42 18.12 4.82
CA PHE A 504 -28.68 19.21 3.89
C PHE A 504 -29.26 18.69 2.58
N MET A 505 -30.14 19.50 1.98
CA MET A 505 -30.66 19.23 0.65
C MET A 505 -29.55 19.46 -0.41
N PRO A 506 -29.65 18.84 -1.61
CA PRO A 506 -28.61 18.95 -2.64
C PRO A 506 -28.16 20.38 -2.96
N ALA A 507 -29.09 21.35 -2.99
CA ALA A 507 -28.77 22.76 -3.24
C ALA A 507 -27.85 23.34 -2.17
N ALA A 508 -28.12 23.07 -0.89
CA ALA A 508 -27.27 23.53 0.21
C ALA A 508 -25.92 22.79 0.22
N LYS A 509 -25.89 21.50 -0.10
CA LYS A 509 -24.64 20.71 -0.18
C LYS A 509 -23.67 21.25 -1.23
N LYS A 510 -24.17 21.87 -2.31
CA LYS A 510 -23.35 22.48 -3.37
C LYS A 510 -22.52 23.67 -2.88
N ASP A 511 -23.03 24.42 -1.89
CA ASP A 511 -22.41 25.65 -1.41
C ASP A 511 -21.28 25.41 -0.38
N PHE A 512 -21.03 24.14 -0.01
CA PHE A 512 -19.93 23.67 0.84
C PHE A 512 -18.87 22.91 0.02
#